data_AF-A0A1R1LPQ1-F1
#
_entry.id   AF-A0A1R1LPQ1-F1
#
_cell.length_a   1.000
_cell.length_b   1.000
_cell.length_c   1.000
_cell.angle_alpha   90.00
_cell.angle_beta   90.00
_cell.angle_gamma   90.00
#
_symmetry.space_group_name_H-M   'P 1'
#
loop_
_entity.id
_entity.type
_entity.pdbx_description
1 polymer ?
#
loop_
_entity_poly.entity_id
_entity_poly.type
_entity_poly.pdbx_seq_one_letter_code
_entity_poly.pdbx_strand_id
1 'polypeptide(L)'
;MGPMAITLLVVVIGVLLIAGIATYSSAALLKGGDRAGRVDRAASGDRTARAAGRGTDADVIEPDAAFWTGFAGIAGVIAVAALGAAIVGRAGILLAVAAFVAIMVAGTYLLRATRQQVRQRAIDAATSRLDSLTARHDAVVARWLAYETDPGLQIDYPQMTDMTQPAAAAVVRAMRQAQDARAAAVGPGADPAGPTRYEAAVTRLEQVFAEAERRALGE
;
A
#
# COMPACT_ATOMS: atom_id res chain seq x y z
N MET A 1 41.13 -34.70 22.15
CA MET A 1 40.24 -33.54 22.33
C MET A 1 39.11 -33.95 23.27
N GLY A 2 38.94 -33.26 24.40
CA GLY A 2 37.91 -33.61 25.38
C GLY A 2 36.49 -33.35 24.86
N PRO A 3 35.46 -34.02 25.41
CA PRO A 3 34.08 -33.93 24.95
C PRO A 3 33.56 -32.48 24.90
N MET A 4 34.00 -31.64 25.84
CA MET A 4 33.68 -30.20 25.88
C MET A 4 34.19 -29.42 24.66
N ALA A 5 35.34 -29.78 24.09
CA ALA A 5 35.90 -29.11 22.91
C ALA A 5 35.10 -29.45 21.64
N ILE A 6 34.56 -30.66 21.58
CA ILE A 6 33.65 -31.09 20.50
C ILE A 6 32.30 -30.37 20.65
N THR A 7 31.79 -30.22 21.88
CA THR A 7 30.57 -29.45 22.17
C THR A 7 30.69 -27.99 21.72
N LEU A 8 31.80 -27.33 22.02
CA LEU A 8 32.01 -25.92 21.68
C LEU A 8 32.16 -25.72 20.17
N LEU A 9 32.85 -26.64 19.50
CA LEU A 9 33.03 -26.62 18.03
C LEU A 9 31.70 -26.79 17.29
N VAL A 10 30.84 -27.68 17.75
CA VAL A 10 29.52 -27.90 17.14
C VAL A 10 28.57 -26.73 17.38
N VAL A 11 28.59 -26.12 18.56
CA VAL A 11 27.80 -24.92 18.85
C VAL A 11 28.25 -23.75 17.97
N VAL A 12 29.57 -23.55 17.80
CA VAL A 12 30.10 -22.50 16.93
C VAL A 12 29.72 -22.74 15.47
N ILE A 13 29.76 -23.99 14.99
CA ILE A 13 29.33 -24.32 13.61
C ILE A 13 27.82 -24.08 13.42
N GLY A 14 26.98 -24.42 14.41
CA GLY A 14 25.55 -24.18 14.37
C GLY A 14 25.21 -22.67 14.33
N VAL A 15 25.88 -21.88 15.16
CA VAL A 15 25.71 -20.41 15.16
C VAL A 15 26.21 -19.79 13.85
N LEU A 16 27.34 -20.28 13.30
CA LEU A 16 27.87 -19.82 12.02
C LEU A 16 26.97 -20.19 10.83
N LEU A 17 26.28 -21.35 10.86
CA LEU A 17 25.29 -21.72 9.84
C LEU A 17 24.06 -20.82 9.90
N ILE A 18 23.55 -20.52 11.09
CA ILE A 18 22.41 -19.61 11.29
C ILE A 18 22.77 -18.17 10.86
N ALA A 19 23.97 -17.69 11.23
CA ALA A 19 24.47 -16.39 10.81
C ALA A 19 24.78 -16.33 9.29
N GLY A 20 25.24 -17.43 8.71
CA GLY A 20 25.48 -17.58 7.28
C GLY A 20 24.20 -17.49 6.44
N ILE A 21 23.08 -18.04 6.95
CA ILE A 21 21.75 -17.94 6.31
C ILE A 21 21.24 -16.49 6.34
N ALA A 22 21.44 -15.78 7.46
CA ALA A 22 21.07 -14.35 7.55
C ALA A 22 21.94 -13.46 6.64
N THR A 23 23.22 -13.79 6.47
CA THR A 23 24.15 -13.04 5.59
C THR A 23 23.93 -13.34 4.11
N TYR A 24 23.57 -14.58 3.74
CA TYR A 24 23.25 -14.97 2.36
C TYR A 24 22.00 -14.26 1.82
N SER A 25 20.98 -14.07 2.68
CA SER A 25 19.78 -13.30 2.36
C SER A 25 20.09 -11.84 1.99
N SER A 26 21.11 -11.24 2.63
CA SER A 26 21.53 -9.85 2.36
C SER A 26 22.37 -9.73 1.08
N ALA A 27 23.20 -10.73 0.75
CA ALA A 27 24.01 -10.74 -0.47
C ALA A 27 23.19 -11.00 -1.75
N ALA A 28 22.10 -11.78 -1.64
CA ALA A 28 21.17 -12.01 -2.75
C ALA A 28 20.39 -10.74 -3.13
N LEU A 29 20.01 -9.92 -2.13
CA LEU A 29 19.37 -8.61 -2.33
C LEU A 29 20.31 -7.61 -3.02
N LEU A 30 21.61 -7.63 -2.71
CA LEU A 30 22.60 -6.75 -3.35
C LEU A 30 22.93 -7.17 -4.80
N LYS A 31 22.89 -8.47 -5.12
CA LYS A 31 23.14 -8.98 -6.49
C LYS A 31 21.92 -8.82 -7.42
N GLY A 32 20.72 -8.69 -6.87
CA GLY A 32 19.49 -8.36 -7.61
C GLY A 32 19.42 -6.90 -8.06
N GLY A 33 19.93 -5.96 -7.27
CA GLY A 33 19.94 -4.52 -7.59
C GLY A 33 20.76 -4.17 -8.84
N ASP A 34 21.86 -4.89 -9.08
CA ASP A 34 22.78 -4.63 -10.20
C ASP A 34 22.22 -5.09 -11.57
N ARG A 35 21.25 -6.02 -11.54
CA ARG A 35 20.48 -6.42 -12.74
C ARG A 35 19.29 -5.49 -12.97
N ALA A 36 18.62 -5.04 -11.91
CA ALA A 36 17.49 -4.10 -11.99
C ALA A 36 17.90 -2.76 -12.64
N GLY A 37 19.06 -2.20 -12.28
CA GLY A 37 19.56 -0.95 -12.88
C GLY A 37 19.96 -1.05 -14.36
N ARG A 38 20.15 -2.27 -14.90
CA ARG A 38 20.41 -2.49 -16.34
C ARG A 38 19.11 -2.62 -17.15
N VAL A 39 18.03 -3.09 -16.50
CA VAL A 39 16.70 -3.26 -17.10
C VAL A 39 15.90 -1.95 -17.09
N ASP A 40 16.07 -1.09 -16.08
CA ASP A 40 15.41 0.22 -16.01
C ASP A 40 15.78 1.17 -17.17
N ARG A 41 16.98 1.02 -17.73
CA ARG A 41 17.43 1.81 -18.89
C ARG A 41 16.78 1.34 -20.20
N ALA A 42 16.31 0.09 -20.26
CA ALA A 42 15.57 -0.49 -21.37
C ALA A 42 14.04 -0.36 -21.22
N ALA A 43 13.53 -0.34 -19.98
CA ALA A 43 12.09 -0.32 -19.67
C ALA A 43 11.45 1.08 -19.68
N SER A 44 12.23 2.15 -19.87
CA SER A 44 11.73 3.53 -19.97
C SER A 44 10.62 3.70 -21.03
N GLY A 45 10.67 2.94 -22.13
CA GLY A 45 9.69 2.97 -23.23
C GLY A 45 8.41 2.17 -22.99
N ASP A 46 8.32 1.38 -21.91
CA ASP A 46 7.28 0.35 -21.73
C ASP A 46 6.47 0.56 -20.43
N ARG A 47 6.56 1.76 -19.85
CA ARG A 47 5.96 2.13 -18.57
C ARG A 47 4.43 2.29 -18.59
N THR A 48 3.85 2.54 -19.75
CA THR A 48 2.40 2.78 -19.89
C THR A 48 1.59 1.48 -19.89
N ALA A 49 2.17 0.35 -20.34
CA ALA A 49 1.49 -0.95 -20.34
C ALA A 49 1.45 -1.62 -18.94
N ARG A 50 2.48 -1.42 -18.09
CA ARG A 50 2.57 -2.09 -16.77
C ARG A 50 1.70 -1.49 -15.67
N ALA A 51 1.13 -0.29 -15.84
CA ALA A 51 0.29 0.31 -14.82
C ALA A 51 -1.04 -0.43 -14.63
N ALA A 52 -1.50 -1.19 -15.62
CA ALA A 52 -2.75 -1.95 -15.57
C ALA A 52 -2.60 -3.36 -14.92
N GLY A 53 -1.37 -3.87 -14.73
CA GLY A 53 -1.13 -5.22 -14.18
C GLY A 53 -0.66 -5.26 -12.72
N ARG A 54 -0.39 -4.11 -12.09
CA ARG A 54 0.28 -4.03 -10.79
C ARG A 54 -0.59 -4.42 -9.58
N GLY A 55 -1.88 -4.70 -9.80
CA GLY A 55 -2.83 -5.11 -8.75
C GLY A 55 -2.76 -6.60 -8.37
N THR A 56 -2.10 -7.44 -9.17
CA THR A 56 -2.04 -8.89 -8.99
C THR A 56 -0.65 -9.43 -8.63
N ASP A 57 0.41 -8.65 -8.80
CA ASP A 57 1.80 -9.12 -8.60
C ASP A 57 2.32 -8.99 -7.17
N ALA A 58 1.61 -8.29 -6.28
CA ALA A 58 2.03 -8.14 -4.88
C ALA A 58 1.86 -9.42 -4.02
N ASP A 59 1.23 -10.46 -4.57
CA ASP A 59 1.00 -11.75 -3.90
C ASP A 59 1.85 -12.90 -4.44
N VAL A 60 2.79 -12.65 -5.37
CA VAL A 60 3.82 -13.62 -5.70
C VAL A 60 4.89 -13.57 -4.61
N ILE A 61 4.55 -14.07 -3.42
CA ILE A 61 5.56 -14.66 -2.55
C ILE A 61 6.19 -15.75 -3.41
N GLU A 62 7.43 -15.50 -3.84
CA GLU A 62 8.21 -16.41 -4.66
C GLU A 62 8.05 -17.81 -4.03
N PRO A 63 7.45 -18.79 -4.75
CA PRO A 63 6.99 -20.04 -4.16
C PRO A 63 8.15 -20.82 -3.51
N ASP A 64 9.37 -20.54 -3.95
CA ASP A 64 10.63 -20.95 -3.35
C ASP A 64 10.89 -20.28 -1.98
N ALA A 65 10.61 -19.00 -1.77
CA ALA A 65 10.76 -18.35 -0.45
C ALA A 65 9.76 -18.91 0.58
N ALA A 66 8.51 -19.15 0.18
CA ALA A 66 7.51 -19.81 1.03
C ALA A 66 7.90 -21.27 1.33
N PHE A 67 8.42 -21.98 0.33
CA PHE A 67 8.94 -23.33 0.48
C PHE A 67 10.16 -23.39 1.41
N TRP A 68 11.16 -22.52 1.20
CA TRP A 68 12.40 -22.49 1.98
C TRP A 68 12.15 -22.06 3.43
N THR A 69 11.21 -21.14 3.68
CA THR A 69 10.83 -20.78 5.05
C THR A 69 10.11 -21.93 5.77
N GLY A 70 9.24 -22.68 5.06
CA GLY A 70 8.64 -23.90 5.60
C GLY A 70 9.66 -25.01 5.85
N PHE A 71 10.56 -25.24 4.87
CA PHE A 71 11.62 -26.25 4.92
C PHE A 71 12.64 -25.97 6.02
N ALA A 72 13.11 -24.73 6.15
CA ALA A 72 14.04 -24.32 7.19
C ALA A 72 13.43 -24.47 8.60
N GLY A 73 12.13 -24.19 8.74
CA GLY A 73 11.39 -24.47 9.96
C GLY A 73 11.42 -25.95 10.31
N ILE A 74 11.00 -26.83 9.40
CA ILE A 74 10.94 -28.29 9.62
C ILE A 74 12.34 -28.88 9.88
N ALA A 75 13.36 -28.46 9.13
CA ALA A 75 14.74 -28.90 9.32
C ALA A 75 15.29 -28.48 10.69
N GLY A 76 14.93 -27.28 11.17
CA GLY A 76 15.23 -26.83 12.52
C GLY A 76 14.62 -27.73 13.61
N VAL A 77 13.37 -28.20 13.43
CA VAL A 77 12.72 -29.17 14.35
C VAL A 77 13.52 -30.44 14.47
N ILE A 78 13.90 -31.01 13.32
CA ILE A 78 14.56 -32.31 13.26
C ILE A 78 15.92 -32.22 13.94
N ALA A 79 16.65 -31.11 13.74
CA ALA A 79 17.95 -30.88 14.37
C ALA A 79 17.84 -30.73 15.89
N VAL A 80 16.87 -29.94 16.40
CA VAL A 80 16.69 -29.73 17.85
C VAL A 80 16.14 -31.00 18.53
N ALA A 81 15.23 -31.72 17.88
CA ALA A 81 14.67 -32.98 18.38
C ALA A 81 15.73 -34.10 18.44
N ALA A 82 16.59 -34.22 17.43
CA ALA A 82 17.70 -35.17 17.43
C ALA A 82 18.74 -34.87 18.52
N LEU A 83 19.02 -33.58 18.76
CA LEU A 83 19.90 -33.13 19.83
C LEU A 83 19.31 -33.37 21.23
N GLY A 84 18.02 -33.10 21.42
CA GLY A 84 17.31 -33.38 22.68
C GLY A 84 17.19 -34.87 23.01
N ALA A 85 17.00 -35.70 21.98
CA ALA A 85 16.99 -37.16 22.09
C ALA A 85 18.35 -37.72 22.56
N ALA A 86 19.46 -37.09 22.15
CA ALA A 86 20.81 -37.51 22.52
C ALA A 86 21.21 -37.13 23.96
N ILE A 87 20.51 -36.18 24.60
CA ILE A 87 20.92 -35.60 25.90
C ILE A 87 19.98 -35.97 27.06
N VAL A 88 18.65 -36.02 26.85
CA VAL A 88 17.65 -36.14 27.95
C VAL A 88 16.68 -37.32 27.74
N GLY A 89 16.80 -38.06 26.64
CA GLY A 89 15.84 -39.09 26.26
C GLY A 89 14.48 -38.50 25.82
N ARG A 90 13.38 -39.25 25.97
CA ARG A 90 12.05 -38.92 25.43
C ARG A 90 11.49 -37.55 25.88
N ALA A 91 11.86 -37.08 27.08
CA ALA A 91 11.42 -35.79 27.60
C ALA A 91 12.02 -34.59 26.84
N GLY A 92 13.26 -34.72 26.33
CA GLY A 92 13.90 -33.68 25.53
C GLY A 92 13.23 -33.46 24.17
N ILE A 93 12.68 -34.52 23.59
CA ILE A 93 11.94 -34.46 22.31
C ILE A 93 10.64 -33.67 22.48
N LEU A 94 9.89 -33.90 23.56
CA LEU A 94 8.63 -33.20 23.82
C LEU A 94 8.82 -31.71 24.05
N LEU A 95 9.87 -31.31 24.78
CA LEU A 95 10.18 -29.89 25.01
C LEU A 95 10.66 -29.19 23.73
N ALA A 96 11.47 -29.87 22.90
CA ALA A 96 11.90 -29.35 21.60
C ALA A 96 10.71 -29.11 20.65
N VAL A 97 9.78 -30.08 20.57
CA VAL A 97 8.55 -29.95 19.77
C VAL A 97 7.66 -28.83 20.30
N ALA A 98 7.48 -28.73 21.62
CA ALA A 98 6.68 -27.67 22.24
C ALA A 98 7.28 -26.27 22.00
N ALA A 99 8.60 -26.11 22.15
CA ALA A 99 9.29 -24.86 21.87
C ALA A 99 9.18 -24.47 20.40
N PHE A 100 9.29 -25.43 19.48
CA PHE A 100 9.11 -25.17 18.05
C PHE A 100 7.69 -24.76 17.70
N VAL A 101 6.68 -25.47 18.23
CA VAL A 101 5.27 -25.10 18.03
C VAL A 101 5.03 -23.69 18.57
N ALA A 102 5.58 -23.35 19.74
CA ALA A 102 5.50 -22.01 20.30
C ALA A 102 6.15 -20.95 19.39
N ILE A 103 7.33 -21.22 18.83
CA ILE A 103 8.03 -20.32 17.89
C ILE A 103 7.27 -20.17 16.57
N MET A 104 6.72 -21.26 16.01
CA MET A 104 5.89 -21.23 14.79
C MET A 104 4.59 -20.46 14.99
N VAL A 105 3.91 -20.70 16.12
CA VAL A 105 2.71 -19.95 16.48
C VAL A 105 3.06 -18.48 16.68
N ALA A 106 4.09 -18.14 17.45
CA ALA A 106 4.53 -16.76 17.65
C ALA A 106 4.92 -16.06 16.34
N GLY A 107 5.66 -16.74 15.45
CA GLY A 107 6.06 -16.22 14.14
C GLY A 107 4.88 -15.95 13.22
N THR A 108 3.90 -16.86 13.17
CA THR A 108 2.67 -16.66 12.37
C THR A 108 1.78 -15.54 12.94
N TYR A 109 1.70 -15.40 14.26
CA TYR A 109 1.01 -14.28 14.90
C TYR A 109 1.67 -12.93 14.58
N LEU A 110 3.00 -12.85 14.65
CA LEU A 110 3.73 -11.61 14.34
C LEU A 110 3.61 -11.21 12.87
N LEU A 111 3.69 -12.18 11.94
CA LEU A 111 3.49 -11.94 10.51
C LEU A 111 2.04 -11.53 10.18
N ARG A 112 1.04 -12.12 10.84
CA ARG A 112 -0.36 -11.70 10.68
C ARG A 112 -0.59 -10.30 11.21
N ALA A 113 -0.02 -9.96 12.37
CA ALA A 113 -0.14 -8.65 12.96
C ALA A 113 0.47 -7.56 12.07
N THR A 114 1.66 -7.78 11.50
CA THR A 114 2.28 -6.81 10.59
C THR A 114 1.52 -6.68 9.27
N ARG A 115 1.06 -7.79 8.67
CA ARG A 115 0.24 -7.76 7.45
C ARG A 115 -1.09 -7.05 7.65
N GLN A 116 -1.75 -7.28 8.79
CA GLN A 116 -2.98 -6.59 9.15
C GLN A 116 -2.75 -5.08 9.31
N GLN A 117 -1.66 -4.67 9.96
CA GLN A 117 -1.32 -3.24 10.09
C GLN A 117 -1.07 -2.58 8.75
N VAL A 118 -0.34 -3.22 7.83
CA VAL A 118 -0.10 -2.67 6.48
C VAL A 118 -1.41 -2.54 5.71
N ARG A 119 -2.26 -3.56 5.75
CA ARG A 119 -3.58 -3.54 5.09
C ARG A 119 -4.46 -2.45 5.68
N GLN A 120 -4.50 -2.31 7.00
CA GLN A 120 -5.29 -1.29 7.66
C GLN A 120 -4.81 0.11 7.30
N ARG A 121 -3.49 0.36 7.36
CA ARG A 121 -2.91 1.64 6.93
C ARG A 121 -3.22 1.97 5.48
N ALA A 122 -3.24 0.98 4.59
CA ALA A 122 -3.61 1.20 3.18
C ALA A 122 -5.08 1.61 3.03
N ILE A 123 -5.97 0.98 3.80
CA ILE A 123 -7.40 1.34 3.84
C ILE A 123 -7.57 2.74 4.41
N ASP A 124 -6.96 3.03 5.56
CA ASP A 124 -7.04 4.33 6.25
C ASP A 124 -6.48 5.46 5.37
N ALA A 125 -5.39 5.21 4.63
CA ALA A 125 -4.84 6.16 3.68
C ALA A 125 -5.77 6.41 2.48
N ALA A 126 -6.44 5.37 1.98
CA ALA A 126 -7.40 5.49 0.88
C ALA A 126 -8.65 6.27 1.31
N THR A 127 -9.17 6.02 2.52
CA THR A 127 -10.31 6.77 3.07
C THR A 127 -9.94 8.23 3.32
N SER A 128 -8.79 8.49 3.95
CA SER A 128 -8.31 9.86 4.19
C SER A 128 -8.16 10.66 2.89
N ARG A 129 -7.69 10.02 1.81
CA ARG A 129 -7.61 10.66 0.49
C ARG A 129 -8.98 11.02 -0.06
N LEU A 130 -9.97 10.12 0.03
CA LEU A 130 -11.34 10.40 -0.41
C LEU A 130 -12.00 11.51 0.41
N ASP A 131 -11.76 11.54 1.73
CA ASP A 131 -12.26 12.59 2.61
C ASP A 131 -11.67 13.95 2.20
N SER A 132 -10.36 14.01 1.90
CA SER A 132 -9.71 15.23 1.45
C SER A 132 -10.27 15.75 0.10
N LEU A 133 -10.58 14.85 -0.83
CA LEU A 133 -11.21 15.19 -2.11
C LEU A 133 -12.65 15.71 -1.91
N THR A 134 -13.38 15.10 -0.98
CA THR A 134 -14.74 15.52 -0.64
C THR A 134 -14.74 16.90 -0.01
N ALA A 135 -13.82 17.19 0.92
CA ALA A 135 -13.67 18.51 1.51
C ALA A 135 -13.35 19.60 0.46
N ARG A 136 -12.48 19.30 -0.50
CA ARG A 136 -12.16 20.20 -1.61
C ARG A 136 -13.37 20.49 -2.50
N HIS A 137 -14.12 19.46 -2.86
CA HIS A 137 -15.36 19.59 -3.63
C HIS A 137 -16.37 20.46 -2.87
N ASP A 138 -16.65 20.13 -1.62
CA ASP A 138 -17.63 20.84 -0.79
C ASP A 138 -17.21 22.31 -0.58
N ALA A 139 -15.91 22.61 -0.49
CA ALA A 139 -15.40 23.99 -0.40
C ALA A 139 -15.71 24.82 -1.66
N VAL A 140 -15.55 24.25 -2.86
CA VAL A 140 -15.91 24.95 -4.11
C VAL A 140 -17.43 25.13 -4.21
N VAL A 141 -18.21 24.10 -3.86
CA VAL A 141 -19.67 24.18 -3.87
C VAL A 141 -20.17 25.24 -2.89
N ALA A 142 -19.59 25.33 -1.69
CA ALA A 142 -19.95 26.34 -0.70
C ALA A 142 -19.66 27.76 -1.20
N ARG A 143 -18.52 27.98 -1.88
CA ARG A 143 -18.20 29.28 -2.48
C ARG A 143 -19.14 29.64 -3.62
N TRP A 144 -19.45 28.69 -4.50
CA TRP A 144 -20.46 28.88 -5.55
C TRP A 144 -21.83 29.25 -4.97
N LEU A 145 -22.25 28.55 -3.91
CA LEU A 145 -23.54 28.78 -3.27
C LEU A 145 -23.66 30.19 -2.67
N ALA A 146 -22.54 30.79 -2.23
CA ALA A 146 -22.53 32.18 -1.78
C ALA A 146 -22.93 33.14 -2.92
N TYR A 147 -22.38 32.96 -4.13
CA TYR A 147 -22.77 33.77 -5.31
C TYR A 147 -24.23 33.58 -5.72
N GLU A 148 -24.83 32.42 -5.42
CA GLU A 148 -26.24 32.12 -5.73
C GLU A 148 -27.22 32.56 -4.63
N THR A 149 -26.75 32.74 -3.39
CA THR A 149 -27.64 32.98 -2.24
C THR A 149 -27.51 34.40 -1.69
N ASP A 150 -26.36 35.05 -1.86
CA ASP A 150 -26.11 36.41 -1.37
C ASP A 150 -26.48 37.46 -2.43
N PRO A 151 -27.52 38.30 -2.18
CA PRO A 151 -27.92 39.34 -3.12
C PRO A 151 -26.82 40.37 -3.41
N GLY A 152 -25.92 40.65 -2.46
CA GLY A 152 -24.80 41.57 -2.67
C GLY A 152 -23.83 41.01 -3.72
N LEU A 153 -23.45 39.74 -3.56
CA LEU A 153 -22.58 39.06 -4.52
C LEU A 153 -23.23 38.91 -5.91
N GLN A 154 -24.54 38.72 -5.99
CA GLN A 154 -25.25 38.68 -7.27
C GLN A 154 -25.22 40.03 -8.01
N ILE A 155 -25.34 41.14 -7.26
CA ILE A 155 -25.29 42.51 -7.83
C ILE A 155 -23.88 42.85 -8.27
N ASP A 156 -22.88 42.53 -7.44
CA ASP A 156 -21.47 42.85 -7.70
C ASP A 156 -20.86 41.95 -8.78
N TYR A 157 -21.28 40.69 -8.85
CA TYR A 157 -20.71 39.67 -9.75
C TYR A 157 -21.78 38.95 -10.60
N PRO A 158 -22.55 39.67 -11.44
CA PRO A 158 -23.63 39.08 -12.23
C PRO A 158 -23.13 38.01 -13.22
N GLN A 159 -21.86 38.07 -13.62
CA GLN A 159 -21.24 37.07 -14.50
C GLN A 159 -21.12 35.68 -13.86
N MET A 160 -21.15 35.57 -12.53
CA MET A 160 -21.11 34.30 -11.82
C MET A 160 -22.49 33.65 -11.75
N THR A 161 -23.56 34.44 -11.62
CA THR A 161 -24.94 33.95 -11.47
C THR A 161 -25.67 33.80 -12.82
N ASP A 162 -25.28 34.55 -13.85
CA ASP A 162 -25.90 34.48 -15.18
C ASP A 162 -25.50 33.20 -15.94
N MET A 163 -26.42 32.24 -16.01
CA MET A 163 -26.22 30.96 -16.70
C MET A 163 -26.06 31.08 -18.22
N THR A 164 -26.36 32.23 -18.83
CA THR A 164 -26.10 32.46 -20.26
C THR A 164 -24.61 32.65 -20.54
N GLN A 165 -23.84 33.03 -19.51
CA GLN A 165 -22.39 33.14 -19.58
C GLN A 165 -21.76 31.74 -19.74
N PRO A 166 -20.88 31.54 -20.74
CA PRO A 166 -20.27 30.23 -20.97
C PRO A 166 -19.41 29.75 -19.79
N ALA A 167 -18.83 30.68 -19.02
CA ALA A 167 -18.01 30.39 -17.83
C ALA A 167 -18.86 29.84 -16.67
N ALA A 168 -19.96 30.52 -16.31
CA ALA A 168 -20.89 30.06 -15.27
C ALA A 168 -21.51 28.70 -15.62
N ALA A 169 -21.95 28.53 -16.88
CA ALA A 169 -22.47 27.25 -17.36
C ALA A 169 -21.42 26.13 -17.30
N ALA A 170 -20.13 26.44 -17.50
CA ALA A 170 -19.05 25.47 -17.38
C ALA A 170 -18.84 25.02 -15.93
N VAL A 171 -18.97 25.92 -14.95
CA VAL A 171 -18.90 25.58 -13.52
C VAL A 171 -20.01 24.60 -13.15
N VAL A 172 -21.27 24.89 -13.50
CA VAL A 172 -22.42 24.02 -13.21
C VAL A 172 -22.24 22.62 -13.84
N ARG A 173 -21.73 22.55 -15.07
CA ARG A 173 -21.40 21.27 -15.72
C ARG A 173 -20.29 20.53 -14.98
N ALA A 174 -19.24 21.23 -14.53
CA ALA A 174 -18.14 20.63 -13.78
C ALA A 174 -18.59 20.14 -12.40
N MET A 175 -19.47 20.88 -11.71
CA MET A 175 -20.07 20.45 -10.44
C MET A 175 -20.86 19.16 -10.64
N ARG A 176 -21.70 19.08 -11.68
CA ARG A 176 -22.44 17.85 -12.00
C ARG A 176 -21.50 16.68 -12.27
N GLN A 177 -20.45 16.89 -13.07
CA GLN A 177 -19.45 15.85 -13.35
C GLN A 177 -18.74 15.36 -12.07
N ALA A 178 -18.41 16.27 -11.15
CA ALA A 178 -17.80 15.92 -9.87
C ALA A 178 -18.76 15.13 -8.97
N GLN A 179 -20.06 15.48 -8.95
CA GLN A 179 -21.08 14.73 -8.22
C GLN A 179 -21.29 13.32 -8.79
N ASP A 180 -21.40 13.18 -10.12
CA ASP A 180 -21.51 11.87 -10.78
C ASP A 180 -20.28 10.99 -10.49
N ALA A 181 -19.08 11.60 -10.52
CA ALA A 181 -17.84 10.90 -10.21
C ALA A 181 -17.72 10.50 -8.73
N ARG A 182 -18.25 11.32 -7.81
CA ARG A 182 -18.36 10.98 -6.37
C ARG A 182 -19.23 9.74 -6.17
N ALA A 183 -20.39 9.70 -6.83
CA ALA A 183 -21.28 8.54 -6.77
C ALA A 183 -20.60 7.27 -7.31
N ALA A 184 -19.81 7.39 -8.38
CA ALA A 184 -19.02 6.28 -8.92
C ALA A 184 -17.84 5.84 -8.03
N ALA A 185 -17.36 6.70 -7.13
CA ALA A 185 -16.23 6.42 -6.23
C ALA A 185 -16.65 5.79 -4.89
N VAL A 186 -17.84 6.11 -4.37
CA VAL A 186 -18.27 5.72 -3.01
C VAL A 186 -19.66 5.07 -2.97
N GLY A 187 -20.41 5.10 -4.08
CA GLY A 187 -21.78 4.59 -4.15
C GLY A 187 -21.89 3.06 -4.28
N PRO A 188 -23.12 2.52 -4.21
CA PRO A 188 -23.38 1.11 -4.50
C PRO A 188 -22.92 0.76 -5.92
N GLY A 189 -22.02 -0.22 -6.04
CA GLY A 189 -21.40 -0.58 -7.32
C GLY A 189 -20.22 0.32 -7.72
N ALA A 190 -19.53 0.92 -6.75
CA ALA A 190 -18.33 1.72 -6.98
C ALA A 190 -17.33 1.02 -7.92
N ASP A 191 -16.86 1.77 -8.91
CA ASP A 191 -15.86 1.30 -9.88
C ASP A 191 -14.46 1.44 -9.27
N PRO A 192 -13.56 0.43 -9.40
CA PRO A 192 -12.15 0.57 -9.06
C PRO A 192 -11.46 1.84 -9.60
N ALA A 193 -11.88 2.35 -10.76
CA ALA A 193 -11.38 3.60 -11.36
C ALA A 193 -12.11 4.87 -10.86
N GLY A 194 -13.16 4.71 -10.05
CA GLY A 194 -14.00 5.79 -9.50
C GLY A 194 -13.21 6.88 -8.77
N PRO A 195 -12.34 6.55 -7.79
CA PRO A 195 -11.56 7.53 -7.05
C PRO A 195 -10.68 8.42 -7.94
N THR A 196 -10.01 7.85 -8.95
CA THR A 196 -9.18 8.60 -9.89
C THR A 196 -10.01 9.52 -10.77
N ARG A 197 -11.19 9.07 -11.23
CA ARG A 197 -12.11 9.91 -12.00
C ARG A 197 -12.68 11.04 -11.14
N TYR A 198 -12.96 10.78 -9.86
CA TYR A 198 -13.41 11.80 -8.92
C TYR A 198 -12.34 12.86 -8.68
N GLU A 199 -11.09 12.45 -8.46
CA GLU A 199 -9.95 13.37 -8.32
C GLU A 199 -9.77 14.28 -9.55
N ALA A 200 -9.87 13.72 -10.76
CA ALA A 200 -9.80 14.49 -11.99
C ALA A 200 -10.99 15.46 -12.15
N ALA A 201 -12.20 15.04 -11.78
CA ALA A 201 -13.39 15.87 -11.84
C ALA A 201 -13.35 17.03 -10.85
N VAL A 202 -12.91 16.80 -9.60
CA VAL A 202 -12.72 17.86 -8.59
C VAL A 202 -11.65 18.85 -9.04
N THR A 203 -10.52 18.38 -9.57
CA THR A 203 -9.46 19.26 -10.09
C THR A 203 -9.97 20.13 -11.24
N ARG A 204 -10.77 19.56 -12.16
CA ARG A 204 -11.40 20.33 -13.24
C ARG A 204 -12.40 21.35 -12.70
N LEU A 205 -13.21 20.99 -11.71
CA LEU A 205 -14.15 21.89 -11.07
C LEU A 205 -13.43 23.09 -10.46
N GLU A 206 -12.38 22.86 -9.66
CA GLU A 206 -11.55 23.92 -9.07
C GLU A 206 -10.97 24.86 -10.14
N GLN A 207 -10.44 24.31 -11.23
CA GLN A 207 -9.85 25.09 -12.32
C GLN A 207 -10.90 25.97 -13.01
N VAL A 208 -12.03 25.38 -13.41
CA VAL A 208 -13.11 26.10 -14.12
C VAL A 208 -13.72 27.16 -13.21
N PHE A 209 -13.91 26.86 -11.93
CA PHE A 209 -14.41 27.82 -10.95
C PHE A 209 -13.44 28.99 -10.73
N ALA A 210 -12.15 28.72 -10.53
CA ALA A 210 -11.14 29.76 -10.38
C ALA A 210 -11.03 30.63 -11.64
N GLU A 211 -11.23 30.07 -12.82
CA GLU A 211 -11.24 30.83 -14.08
C GLU A 211 -12.50 31.69 -14.24
N ALA A 212 -13.66 31.21 -13.79
CA ALA A 212 -14.88 32.00 -13.74
C ALA A 212 -14.73 33.18 -12.75
N GLU A 213 -14.15 32.95 -11.57
CA GLU A 213 -13.90 34.01 -10.59
C GLU A 213 -12.96 35.08 -11.13
N ARG A 214 -11.84 34.71 -11.76
CA ARG A 214 -10.92 35.71 -12.36
C ARG A 214 -11.62 36.59 -13.40
N ARG A 215 -12.42 35.99 -14.28
CA ARG A 215 -13.22 36.75 -15.26
C ARG A 215 -14.22 37.70 -14.61
N ALA A 216 -14.88 37.26 -13.53
CA ALA A 216 -15.85 38.08 -12.81
C ALA A 216 -15.18 39.24 -12.04
N LEU A 217 -13.99 39.01 -11.50
CA LEU A 217 -13.19 40.00 -10.79
C LEU A 217 -12.44 40.96 -11.72
N GLY A 218 -12.29 40.61 -13.00
CA GLY A 218 -11.56 41.39 -14.00
C GLY A 218 -10.04 41.18 -13.96
N GLU A 219 -9.58 40.03 -13.44
CA GLU A 219 -8.16 39.60 -13.39
C GLU A 219 -7.73 38.78 -14.62
#